data_AF-A0A6L7Y5Q6-F1
#
_entry.id   AF-A0A6L7Y5Q6-F1
#
_cell.length_a   1.000
_cell.length_b   1.000
_cell.length_c   1.000
_cell.angle_alpha   90.00
_cell.angle_beta   90.00
_cell.angle_gamma   90.00
#
_symmetry.space_group_name_H-M   'P 1'
#
loop_
_entity.id
_entity.type
_entity.pdbx_description
1 polymer ?
#
loop_
_entity_poly.entity_id
_entity_poly.type
_entity_poly.pdbx_seq_one_letter_code
_entity_poly.pdbx_strand_id
1 'polypeptide(L)' 'WQGNTTLGFVVGIALAVNMLVGVIAGVLIPMGLQRFRQDPALSAGIWLTTATDVLGFLVFLSLATLLVDAIG' A
#
# COMPACT_ATOMS: atom_id res chain seq x y z
N TRP A 1 -11.13 9.59 -17.33
CA TRP A 1 -10.05 10.29 -16.60
C TRP A 1 -10.02 11.79 -16.93
N GLN A 2 -10.25 12.24 -18.16
CA GLN A 2 -10.56 13.65 -18.44
C GLN A 2 -12.06 13.94 -18.21
N GLY A 3 -12.36 14.93 -17.37
CA GLY A 3 -13.70 15.53 -17.21
C GLY A 3 -14.53 15.07 -16.00
N ASN A 4 -14.08 14.08 -15.21
CA ASN A 4 -14.82 13.61 -14.04
C ASN A 4 -14.02 13.86 -12.75
N THR A 5 -14.30 14.98 -12.10
CA THR A 5 -13.68 15.43 -10.83
C THR A 5 -13.80 14.38 -9.73
N THR A 6 -14.90 13.63 -9.70
CA THR A 6 -15.17 12.58 -8.71
C THR A 6 -14.13 11.45 -8.81
N LEU A 7 -13.84 10.97 -10.02
CA LEU A 7 -12.82 9.93 -10.22
C LEU A 7 -11.42 10.43 -9.88
N GLY A 8 -11.10 11.70 -10.17
CA GLY A 8 -9.83 12.31 -9.78
C GLY A 8 -9.66 12.37 -8.26
N PHE A 9 -10.72 12.73 -7.53
CA PHE A 9 -10.72 12.79 -6.08
C PHE A 9 -10.57 11.40 -5.43
N VAL A 10 -11.26 10.39 -5.97
CA VAL A 10 -11.13 8.98 -5.55
C VAL A 10 -9.71 8.49 -5.71
N VAL A 11 -9.08 8.73 -6.86
CA VAL A 11 -7.70 8.31 -7.11
C VAL A 11 -6.72 9.06 -6.20
N GLY A 12 -6.94 10.35 -5.97
CA GLY A 12 -6.13 11.16 -5.05
C GLY A 12 -6.16 10.62 -3.62
N ILE A 13 -7.35 10.32 -3.08
CA ILE A 13 -7.50 9.72 -1.76
C ILE A 13 -6.88 8.32 -1.71
N ALA A 14 -7.13 7.49 -2.73
CA ALA A 14 -6.58 6.14 -2.80
C ALA A 14 -5.04 6.15 -2.77
N LEU A 15 -4.40 7.06 -3.51
CA LEU A 15 -2.95 7.23 -3.51
C LEU A 15 -2.40 7.74 -2.17
N ALA A 16 -3.07 8.69 -1.53
CA ALA A 16 -2.65 9.22 -0.23
C ALA A 16 -2.66 8.14 0.85
N VAL A 17 -3.74 7.35 0.92
CA VAL A 17 -3.81 6.22 1.85
C VAL A 17 -2.81 5.13 1.50
N ASN A 18 -2.60 4.86 0.20
CA ASN A 18 -1.60 3.88 -0.23
C ASN A 18 -0.18 4.26 0.22
N MET A 19 0.18 5.54 0.14
CA MET A 19 1.46 6.03 0.67
C MET A 19 1.57 5.86 2.19
N LEU A 20 0.50 6.14 2.96
CA LEU A 20 0.51 5.96 4.41
C LEU A 20 0.74 4.49 4.80
N VAL A 21 0.04 3.57 4.15
CA VAL A 21 0.23 2.13 4.39
C VAL A 21 1.64 1.69 3.97
N GLY A 22 2.16 2.22 2.85
CA GLY A 22 3.53 1.96 2.40
C GLY A 22 4.58 2.36 3.43
N VAL A 23 4.45 3.54 4.07
CA VAL A 23 5.38 3.99 5.13
C VAL A 23 5.32 3.07 6.36
N ILE A 24 4.11 2.68 6.77
CA ILE A 24 3.91 1.79 7.92
C ILE A 24 4.49 0.39 7.62
N ALA A 25 4.21 -0.18 6.45
CA ALA A 25 4.77 -1.45 6.00
C ALA A 25 6.30 -1.37 5.89
N GLY A 26 6.82 -0.22 5.43
CA GLY A 26 8.24 0.06 5.32
C GLY A 26 9.02 -0.14 6.62
N VAL A 27 8.36 0.10 7.76
CA VAL A 27 8.94 -0.05 9.10
C VAL A 27 8.58 -1.41 9.71
N LEU A 28 7.32 -1.85 9.59
CA LEU A 28 6.85 -3.08 10.21
C LEU A 28 7.44 -4.36 9.59
N ILE A 29 7.64 -4.40 8.28
CA ILE A 29 8.19 -5.57 7.57
C ILE A 29 9.62 -5.91 8.04
N PRO A 30 10.60 -4.98 8.01
CA PRO A 30 11.96 -5.28 8.45
C PRO A 30 12.03 -5.54 9.96
N MET A 31 11.21 -4.87 10.77
CA MET A 31 11.11 -5.15 12.21
C MET A 31 10.53 -6.55 12.50
N GLY A 32 9.51 -6.96 11.75
CA GLY A 32 8.95 -8.30 11.83
C GLY A 32 9.98 -9.37 11.43
N LEU A 33 10.71 -9.15 10.34
CA LEU A 33 11.73 -10.08 9.86
C LEU A 33 12.88 -10.25 10.87
N GLN A 34 13.31 -9.16 11.51
CA GLN A 34 14.27 -9.20 12.64
C GLN A 34 13.75 -10.05 13.80
N ARG A 35 12.45 -9.99 14.11
CA ARG A 35 11.83 -10.78 15.18
C ARG A 35 11.89 -12.28 14.91
N PHE A 36 11.84 -12.69 13.64
CA PHE A 36 11.95 -14.09 13.19
C PHE A 36 13.39 -14.61 13.06
N ARG A 37 14.42 -13.84 13.48
CA ARG A 37 15.85 -14.20 13.40
C ARG A 37 16.34 -14.50 11.97
N GLN A 38 15.63 -14.07 10.94
CA GLN A 38 16.14 -14.10 9.56
C GLN A 38 17.01 -12.88 9.34
N ASP A 39 18.19 -13.07 8.73
CA ASP A 39 19.15 -12.00 8.46
C ASP A 39 18.51 -10.92 7.56
N PRO A 40 18.14 -9.76 8.11
CA PRO A 40 17.50 -8.70 7.35
C PRO A 40 18.46 -8.12 6.32
N ALA A 41 19.78 -8.16 6.60
CA ALA A 41 20.77 -7.60 5.70
C ALA A 41 20.79 -8.24 4.30
N LEU A 42 20.48 -9.54 4.19
CA LEU A 42 20.47 -10.26 2.92
C LEU A 42 19.08 -10.34 2.28
N SER A 43 18.03 -10.37 3.09
CA SER A 43 16.67 -10.70 2.64
C SER A 43 15.65 -9.57 2.82
N ALA A 44 15.94 -8.54 3.63
CA ALA A 44 14.99 -7.47 3.90
C ALA A 44 14.65 -6.67 2.65
N GLY A 45 15.58 -6.48 1.70
CA GLY A 45 15.28 -5.77 0.45
C GLY A 45 14.16 -6.43 -0.35
N ILE A 46 14.26 -7.74 -0.58
CA ILE A 46 13.28 -8.52 -1.34
C ILE A 46 11.96 -8.65 -0.56
N TRP A 47 12.03 -8.92 0.75
CA TRP A 47 10.82 -9.02 1.58
C TRP A 47 10.10 -7.68 1.72
N LEU A 48 10.84 -6.58 1.80
CA LEU A 48 10.28 -5.23 1.87
C LEU A 48 9.57 -4.85 0.58
N THR A 49 10.21 -5.06 -0.57
CA THR A 49 9.62 -4.71 -1.87
C THR A 49 8.43 -5.60 -2.20
N THR A 50 8.53 -6.91 -1.99
CA THR A 50 7.39 -7.81 -2.21
C THR A 50 6.21 -7.50 -1.30
N ALA A 51 6.45 -7.22 -0.01
CA ALA A 51 5.38 -6.88 0.90
C ALA A 51 4.77 -5.52 0.59
N THR A 52 5.57 -4.50 0.26
CA THR A 52 5.03 -3.19 -0.12
C THR A 52 4.30 -3.22 -1.46
N ASP A 53 4.71 -4.08 -2.39
CA ASP A 53 4.01 -4.28 -3.67
C ASP A 53 2.64 -4.93 -3.43
N VAL A 54 2.58 -6.04 -2.67
CA VAL A 54 1.31 -6.73 -2.37
C VAL A 54 0.37 -5.85 -1.54
N LEU A 55 0.88 -5.24 -0.46
CA LEU A 55 0.07 -4.34 0.37
C LEU A 55 -0.38 -3.12 -0.42
N GLY A 56 0.51 -2.54 -1.24
CA GLY A 56 0.16 -1.39 -2.05
C GLY A 56 -0.94 -1.70 -3.07
N PHE A 57 -0.88 -2.88 -3.70
CA PHE A 57 -1.91 -3.34 -4.62
C PHE A 57 -3.25 -3.61 -3.91
N LEU A 58 -3.20 -4.28 -2.76
CA LEU A 58 -4.40 -4.59 -1.96
C LEU A 58 -5.08 -3.33 -1.43
N VAL A 59 -4.31 -2.36 -0.92
CA VAL A 59 -4.83 -1.07 -0.43
C VAL A 59 -5.48 -0.29 -1.56
N PHE A 60 -4.80 -0.20 -2.71
CA PHE A 60 -5.34 0.47 -3.89
C PHE A 60 -6.66 -0.17 -4.34
N LEU A 61 -6.71 -1.49 -4.50
CA LEU A 61 -7.92 -2.21 -4.93
C LEU A 61 -9.05 -2.09 -3.91
N SER A 62 -8.77 -2.29 -2.62
CA SER A 62 -9.77 -2.22 -1.55
C SER A 62 -10.38 -0.83 -1.46
N LEU A 63 -9.55 0.21 -1.52
CA LEU A 63 -10.03 1.60 -1.52
C LEU A 63 -10.78 1.95 -2.79
N ALA A 64 -10.31 1.51 -3.96
CA ALA A 64 -11.01 1.74 -5.22
C ALA A 64 -12.41 1.12 -5.17
N THR A 65 -12.55 -0.13 -4.70
CA THR A 65 -13.86 -0.77 -4.54
C THR A 65 -14.75 -0.04 -3.54
N LEU A 66 -14.23 0.27 -2.34
CA LEU A 66 -15.03 0.94 -1.30
C LEU A 66 -15.44 2.36 -1.69
N LEU A 67 -14.54 3.15 -2.29
CA LEU A 67 -14.85 4.52 -2.71
C LEU A 67 -15.77 4.53 -3.93
N VAL A 68 -15.60 3.64 -4.90
CA VAL A 68 -16.52 3.56 -6.03
C VAL A 68 -17.91 3.11 -5.58
N ASP A 69 -18.02 2.14 -4.67
CA ASP A 69 -19.30 1.69 -4.10
C ASP A 69 -19.95 2.74 -3.18
N ALA A 70 -19.16 3.50 -2.42
CA ALA A 70 -19.68 4.58 -1.57
C ALA A 70 -20.14 5.83 -2.35
N ILE A 71 -19.68 5.98 -3.60
CA ILE A 71 -19.98 7.16 -4.45
C ILE A 71 -20.98 6.82 -5.57
N GLY A 72 -21.13 5.54 -5.92
CA GLY A 72 -22.15 5.03 -6.85
C GLY A 72 -23.53 4.93 -6.22
#